data_AF-A0A4U1FZV1-F1
#
_entry.id   AF-A0A4U1FZV1-F1
#
_cell.length_a   1.000
_cell.length_b   1.000
_cell.length_c   1.000
_cell.angle_alpha   90.00
_cell.angle_beta   90.00
_cell.angle_gamma   90.00
#
_symmetry.space_group_name_H-M   'P 1'
#
loop_
_entity.id
_entity.type
_entity.pdbx_description
1 polymer ?
#
loop_
_entity_poly.entity_id
_entity_poly.type
_entity_poly.pdbx_seq_one_letter_code
_entity_poly.pdbx_strand_id
1 'polypeptide(L)'
;MIYEEIMYGVKCDRCHEIYENSDGCTVSSDKYDMEEEACENDWQEIDGRHYCPDCYTRDENDEDKIIVKPLIHYSFFKFQSLVNQLTGCHHRMSQDDTHFILRNNYCYKRMDNPRLAILREIIPDFTLEYKVPEKQSGKPYEHEIIRIPKDFKHAI
;
A
#
# COMPACT_ATOMS: atom_id res chain seq x y z
N MET A 1 20.07 -7.04 29.45
CA MET A 1 20.97 -6.40 28.48
C MET A 1 20.18 -6.26 27.19
N ILE A 2 20.10 -5.05 26.66
CA ILE A 2 19.44 -4.75 25.38
C ILE A 2 20.57 -4.37 24.42
N TYR A 3 20.55 -4.91 23.21
CA TYR A 3 21.51 -4.60 22.15
C TYR A 3 20.75 -4.45 20.82
N GLU A 4 21.35 -3.73 19.88
CA GLU A 4 20.78 -3.48 18.56
C GLU A 4 21.22 -4.57 17.58
N GLU A 5 20.34 -4.94 16.66
CA GLU A 5 20.60 -5.94 15.62
C GLU A 5 19.94 -5.51 14.30
N ILE A 6 20.53 -5.95 13.18
CA ILE A 6 20.00 -5.68 11.84
C ILE A 6 18.98 -6.75 11.50
N MET A 7 17.82 -6.33 11.01
CA MET A 7 16.78 -7.21 10.48
C MET A 7 16.51 -6.84 9.01
N TYR A 8 16.06 -7.81 8.23
CA TYR A 8 15.80 -7.72 6.79
C TYR A 8 14.32 -7.91 6.51
N GLY A 9 13.76 -7.11 5.60
CA GLY A 9 12.38 -7.25 5.13
C GLY A 9 12.32 -7.08 3.62
N VAL A 10 11.33 -7.67 2.98
CA VAL A 10 11.08 -7.55 1.54
C VAL A 10 10.03 -6.47 1.30
N LYS A 11 10.34 -5.53 0.39
CA LYS A 11 9.45 -4.42 0.04
C LYS A 11 9.28 -4.36 -1.47
N CYS A 12 8.04 -4.19 -1.93
CA CYS A 12 7.74 -4.12 -3.35
C CYS A 12 8.32 -2.85 -3.97
N ASP A 13 9.15 -2.98 -5.00
CA ASP A 13 9.78 -1.87 -5.71
C ASP A 13 8.78 -1.00 -6.52
N ARG A 14 7.55 -1.50 -6.74
CA ARG A 14 6.50 -0.76 -7.43
C ARG A 14 5.55 -0.05 -6.48
N CYS A 15 4.97 -0.75 -5.50
CA CYS A 15 3.90 -0.23 -4.63
C CYS A 15 4.36 0.10 -3.21
N HIS A 16 5.58 -0.27 -2.85
CA HIS A 16 6.15 -0.13 -1.50
C HIS A 16 5.41 -0.92 -0.40
N GLU A 17 4.52 -1.86 -0.75
CA GLU A 17 3.97 -2.81 0.21
C GLU A 17 5.12 -3.61 0.83
N ILE A 18 4.98 -3.93 2.12
CA ILE A 18 5.94 -4.73 2.87
C ILE A 18 5.40 -6.16 2.92
N TYR A 19 6.24 -7.14 2.61
CA TYR A 19 5.88 -8.54 2.77
C TYR A 19 5.63 -8.84 4.26
N GLU A 20 4.50 -9.48 4.54
CA GLU A 20 4.11 -9.96 5.87
C GLU A 20 3.91 -11.46 5.73
N ASN A 21 4.63 -12.23 6.53
CA ASN A 21 4.54 -13.68 6.48
C ASN A 21 3.30 -14.23 7.19
N SER A 22 3.12 -15.55 7.19
CA SER A 22 1.94 -16.20 7.77
C SER A 22 1.75 -15.94 9.28
N ASP A 23 2.84 -15.63 9.98
CA ASP A 23 2.84 -15.33 11.41
C ASP A 23 2.63 -13.82 11.70
N GLY A 24 2.50 -13.00 10.66
CA GLY A 24 2.36 -11.55 10.80
C GLY A 24 3.69 -10.80 10.98
N CYS A 25 4.83 -11.46 10.77
CA CYS A 25 6.15 -10.85 10.83
C CYS A 25 6.50 -10.20 9.49
N THR A 26 7.13 -9.02 9.56
CA THR A 26 7.53 -8.23 8.37
C THR A 26 9.03 -8.12 8.18
N VAL A 27 9.80 -8.73 9.10
CA VAL A 27 11.26 -8.75 9.08
C VAL A 27 11.78 -10.08 9.65
N SER A 28 12.96 -10.50 9.19
CA SER A 28 13.71 -11.66 9.67
C SER A 28 15.17 -11.27 9.94
N SER A 29 15.88 -12.05 10.78
CA SER A 29 17.32 -11.89 10.99
C SER A 29 18.15 -12.39 9.82
N ASP A 30 17.59 -13.27 8.98
CA ASP A 30 18.23 -13.76 7.75
C ASP A 30 17.57 -13.15 6.52
N LYS A 31 18.41 -12.59 5.63
CA LYS A 31 17.97 -12.01 4.35
C LYS A 31 17.43 -13.08 3.41
N TYR A 32 18.10 -14.23 3.33
CA TYR A 32 17.77 -15.28 2.37
C TYR A 32 16.45 -15.95 2.73
N ASP A 33 16.24 -16.26 4.01
CA ASP A 33 14.97 -16.84 4.49
C ASP A 33 13.79 -15.91 4.14
N MET A 34 13.95 -14.60 4.33
CA MET A 34 12.91 -13.62 4.03
C MET A 34 12.60 -13.51 2.53
N GLU A 35 13.62 -13.61 1.68
CA GLU A 35 13.46 -13.58 0.21
C GLU A 35 12.82 -14.88 -0.30
N GLU A 36 13.24 -16.04 0.22
CA GLU A 36 12.68 -17.36 -0.12
C GLU A 36 11.21 -17.43 0.28
N GLU A 37 10.88 -17.05 1.52
CA GLU A 37 9.50 -17.07 2.02
C GLU A 37 8.59 -16.13 1.21
N ALA A 38 9.08 -14.94 0.83
CA ALA A 38 8.33 -14.04 -0.04
C ALA A 38 8.04 -14.68 -1.41
N CYS A 39 9.04 -15.34 -2.00
CA CYS A 39 8.91 -16.03 -3.29
C CYS A 39 7.92 -17.19 -3.22
N GLU A 40 7.93 -17.97 -2.13
CA GLU A 40 6.94 -19.03 -1.87
C GLU A 40 5.50 -18.48 -1.76
N ASN A 41 5.36 -17.19 -1.40
CA ASN A 41 4.08 -16.48 -1.26
C ASN A 41 3.77 -15.57 -2.47
N ASP A 42 4.15 -15.99 -3.67
CA ASP A 42 3.89 -15.33 -4.95
C ASP A 42 4.56 -13.96 -5.17
N TRP A 43 5.49 -13.54 -4.32
CA TRP A 43 6.35 -12.42 -4.66
C TRP A 43 7.38 -12.84 -5.70
N GLN A 44 7.80 -11.91 -6.56
CA GLN A 44 8.73 -12.19 -7.65
C GLN A 44 9.96 -11.30 -7.54
N GLU A 45 11.13 -11.92 -7.59
CA GLU A 45 12.39 -11.21 -7.82
C GLU A 45 12.67 -11.13 -9.33
N ILE A 46 12.83 -9.92 -9.85
CA ILE A 46 13.17 -9.67 -11.26
C ILE A 46 14.30 -8.65 -11.27
N ASP A 47 15.47 -9.05 -11.78
CA ASP A 47 16.67 -8.21 -11.87
C ASP A 47 17.05 -7.55 -10.52
N GLY A 48 16.95 -8.28 -9.41
CA GLY A 48 17.25 -7.79 -8.05
C GLY A 48 16.19 -6.87 -7.44
N ARG A 49 15.02 -6.74 -8.07
CA ARG A 49 13.86 -6.00 -7.56
C ARG A 49 12.74 -6.94 -7.18
N HIS A 50 11.99 -6.59 -6.14
CA HIS A 50 10.93 -7.42 -5.60
C HIS A 50 9.56 -6.85 -5.96
N TYR A 51 8.64 -7.72 -6.37
CA TYR A 51 7.29 -7.33 -6.77
C TYR A 51 6.24 -8.21 -6.08
N CYS A 52 5.27 -7.58 -5.42
CA CYS A 52 4.11 -8.29 -4.87
C CYS A 52 3.18 -8.78 -5.99
N PRO A 53 2.31 -9.79 -5.72
CA PRO A 53 1.38 -10.35 -6.71
C PRO A 53 0.43 -9.32 -7.35
N ASP A 54 0.14 -8.21 -6.67
CA ASP A 54 -0.70 -7.15 -7.22
C ASP A 54 0.04 -6.24 -8.23
N CYS A 55 1.36 -6.35 -8.34
CA CYS A 55 2.22 -5.46 -9.11
C CYS A 55 2.77 -6.07 -10.40
N TYR A 56 2.47 -7.33 -10.69
CA TYR A 56 2.78 -7.97 -11.96
C TYR A 56 1.58 -8.77 -12.50
N THR A 57 1.70 -9.25 -13.73
CA THR A 57 0.81 -10.24 -14.35
C THR A 57 1.67 -11.26 -15.11
N ARG A 58 1.15 -12.45 -15.38
CA ARG A 58 1.80 -13.44 -16.26
C ARG A 58 1.33 -13.25 -17.70
N ASP A 59 2.21 -13.47 -18.68
CA ASP A 59 1.82 -13.43 -20.10
C ASP A 59 0.86 -14.58 -20.41
N GLU A 60 -0.23 -14.30 -21.12
CA GLU A 60 -1.25 -15.30 -21.45
C GLU A 60 -0.72 -16.43 -22.34
N ASN A 61 0.37 -16.19 -23.07
CA ASN A 61 0.99 -17.18 -23.97
C ASN A 61 2.22 -17.86 -23.37
N ASP A 62 2.71 -17.37 -22.23
CA ASP A 62 3.94 -17.81 -21.58
C ASP A 62 3.84 -17.54 -20.07
N GLU A 63 3.40 -18.55 -19.31
CA GLU A 63 3.17 -18.40 -17.85
C GLU A 63 4.45 -18.07 -17.07
N ASP A 64 5.63 -18.42 -17.62
CA ASP A 64 6.94 -18.11 -17.03
C ASP A 64 7.33 -16.65 -17.25
N LYS A 65 6.69 -15.97 -18.20
CA LYS A 65 6.97 -14.57 -18.52
C LYS A 65 6.16 -13.64 -17.62
N ILE A 66 6.87 -12.99 -16.70
CA ILE A 66 6.30 -11.97 -15.81
C ILE A 66 6.31 -10.59 -16.48
N ILE A 67 5.18 -9.89 -16.43
CA ILE A 67 4.98 -8.52 -16.92
C ILE A 67 4.71 -7.62 -15.72
N VAL A 68 5.68 -6.80 -15.34
CA VAL A 68 5.53 -5.82 -14.25
C VAL A 68 4.63 -4.66 -14.69
N LYS A 69 3.68 -4.28 -13.83
CA LYS A 69 2.78 -3.15 -14.09
C LYS A 69 3.58 -1.83 -14.13
N PRO A 70 3.12 -0.80 -14.87
CA PRO A 70 3.81 0.49 -14.96
C PRO A 70 4.10 1.11 -13.58
N LEU A 71 5.26 1.76 -13.45
CA LEU A 71 5.69 2.43 -12.22
C LEU A 71 4.67 3.47 -11.77
N ILE A 72 4.49 3.57 -10.46
CA ILE A 72 3.66 4.60 -9.83
C ILE A 72 4.51 5.85 -9.66
N HIS A 73 3.99 7.00 -10.12
CA HIS A 73 4.71 8.26 -9.98
C HIS A 73 4.97 8.59 -8.50
N TYR A 74 6.19 9.02 -8.18
CA TYR A 74 6.64 9.21 -6.80
C TYR A 74 5.74 10.14 -5.96
N SER A 75 5.12 11.13 -6.58
CA SER A 75 4.19 12.04 -5.90
C SER A 75 2.99 11.34 -5.26
N PHE A 76 2.55 10.19 -5.79
CA PHE A 76 1.52 9.38 -5.15
C PHE A 76 1.95 8.97 -3.74
N PHE A 77 3.19 8.50 -3.59
CA PHE A 77 3.71 8.08 -2.28
C PHE A 77 3.90 9.27 -1.32
N LYS A 78 4.23 10.46 -1.86
CA LYS A 78 4.22 11.70 -1.06
C LYS A 78 2.81 12.03 -0.56
N PHE A 79 1.81 11.92 -1.43
CA PHE A 79 0.40 12.12 -1.05
C PHE A 79 -0.04 11.10 0.00
N GLN A 80 0.22 9.80 -0.21
CA GLN A 80 -0.07 8.74 0.75
C GLN A 80 0.60 9.00 2.11
N SER A 81 1.87 9.40 2.10
CA SER A 81 2.61 9.74 3.32
C SER A 81 1.97 10.90 4.07
N LEU A 82 1.57 11.96 3.37
CA LEU A 82 0.87 13.09 3.96
C LEU A 82 -0.49 12.67 4.53
N VAL A 83 -1.27 11.88 3.79
CA VAL A 83 -2.54 11.34 4.26
C VAL A 83 -2.35 10.56 5.56
N ASN A 84 -1.37 9.64 5.60
CA ASN A 84 -1.05 8.87 6.80
C ASN A 84 -0.69 9.77 8.00
N GLN A 85 0.06 10.84 7.76
CA GLN A 85 0.41 11.82 8.79
C GLN A 85 -0.80 12.61 9.30
N LEU A 86 -1.70 13.03 8.40
CA LEU A 86 -2.89 13.81 8.76
C LEU A 86 -3.94 12.97 9.50
N THR A 87 -4.06 11.68 9.17
CA THR A 87 -4.99 10.76 9.85
C THR A 87 -4.39 10.09 11.08
N GLY A 88 -3.06 10.04 11.18
CA GLY A 88 -2.37 9.22 12.18
C GLY A 88 -2.57 7.72 11.94
N CYS A 89 -2.90 7.32 10.72
CA CYS A 89 -3.23 5.94 10.36
C CYS A 89 -2.40 5.47 9.18
N HIS A 90 -2.11 4.17 9.14
CA HIS A 90 -1.50 3.55 7.97
C HIS A 90 -2.58 3.12 6.96
N HIS A 91 -2.51 3.64 5.74
CA HIS A 91 -3.37 3.18 4.64
C HIS A 91 -2.65 2.13 3.79
N ARG A 92 -3.30 0.99 3.61
CA ARG A 92 -2.90 0.01 2.58
C ARG A 92 -3.31 0.53 1.21
N MET A 93 -2.46 0.30 0.22
CA MET A 93 -2.70 0.75 -1.15
C MET A 93 -3.09 -0.42 -2.05
N SER A 94 -4.11 -0.22 -2.86
CA SER A 94 -4.45 -1.08 -3.99
C SER A 94 -4.79 -0.21 -5.21
N GLN A 95 -5.18 -0.84 -6.32
CA GLN A 95 -5.58 -0.12 -7.53
C GLN A 95 -6.64 -0.90 -8.30
N ASP A 96 -7.57 -0.18 -8.93
CA ASP A 96 -8.42 -0.69 -10.01
C ASP A 96 -7.91 -0.14 -11.35
N ASP A 97 -8.65 -0.29 -12.45
CA ASP A 97 -8.22 0.20 -13.77
C ASP A 97 -7.99 1.71 -13.81
N THR A 98 -8.79 2.46 -13.04
CA THR A 98 -8.93 3.91 -13.13
C THR A 98 -8.37 4.68 -11.94
N HIS A 99 -8.27 4.04 -10.77
CA HIS A 99 -7.89 4.68 -9.52
C HIS A 99 -6.81 3.91 -8.78
N PHE A 100 -5.97 4.65 -8.06
CA PHE A 100 -5.32 4.16 -6.86
C PHE A 100 -6.28 4.26 -5.67
N ILE A 101 -6.22 3.30 -4.76
CA ILE A 101 -7.13 3.20 -3.62
C ILE A 101 -6.28 3.11 -2.36
N LEU A 102 -6.43 4.09 -1.46
CA LEU A 102 -5.88 4.04 -0.12
C LEU A 102 -7.00 3.62 0.84
N ARG A 103 -6.76 2.57 1.63
CA ARG A 103 -7.77 2.00 2.52
C ARG A 103 -7.23 1.83 3.94
N ASN A 104 -8.01 2.27 4.90
CA ASN A 104 -7.86 1.94 6.31
C ASN A 104 -9.11 1.24 6.81
N ASN A 105 -8.95 0.04 7.37
CA ASN A 105 -10.05 -0.78 7.87
C ASN A 105 -10.49 -0.44 9.30
N TYR A 106 -9.75 0.41 10.02
CA TYR A 106 -10.02 0.75 11.42
C TYR A 106 -9.97 2.26 11.61
N CYS A 107 -10.88 2.98 10.96
CA CYS A 107 -11.05 4.42 11.14
C CYS A 107 -12.03 4.69 12.30
N TYR A 108 -11.51 5.20 13.41
CA TYR A 108 -12.32 5.60 14.57
C TYR A 108 -12.72 7.09 14.53
N LYS A 109 -12.09 7.87 13.65
CA LYS A 109 -12.31 9.31 13.56
C LYS A 109 -12.16 9.77 12.12
N ARG A 110 -13.24 10.31 11.56
CA ARG A 110 -13.25 10.93 10.23
C ARG A 110 -12.34 12.15 10.19
N MET A 111 -11.79 12.41 9.01
CA MET A 111 -10.99 13.59 8.72
C MET A 111 -11.86 14.85 8.80
N ASP A 112 -11.32 15.91 9.40
CA ASP A 112 -12.01 17.20 9.51
C ASP A 112 -11.85 18.04 8.23
N ASN A 113 -12.69 19.07 8.08
CA ASN A 113 -12.70 19.93 6.90
C ASN A 113 -11.34 20.59 6.60
N PRO A 114 -10.58 21.11 7.59
CA PRO A 114 -9.26 21.68 7.32
C PRO A 114 -8.28 20.69 6.70
N ARG A 115 -8.20 19.46 7.21
CA ARG A 115 -7.33 18.43 6.63
C ARG A 115 -7.76 18.03 5.23
N LEU A 116 -9.07 17.95 4.98
CA LEU A 116 -9.60 17.68 3.64
C LEU A 116 -9.29 18.80 2.64
N ALA A 117 -9.32 20.06 3.09
CA ALA A 117 -8.95 21.19 2.24
C ALA A 117 -7.49 21.10 1.78
N ILE A 118 -6.56 20.78 2.68
CA ILE A 118 -5.14 20.57 2.35
C ILE A 118 -4.97 19.47 1.28
N LEU A 119 -5.65 18.33 1.45
CA LEU A 119 -5.54 17.25 0.47
C LEU A 119 -6.09 17.64 -0.91
N ARG A 120 -7.18 18.41 -0.93
CA ARG A 120 -7.81 18.89 -2.18
C ARG A 120 -6.98 19.94 -2.89
N GLU A 121 -6.14 20.68 -2.17
CA GLU A 121 -5.16 21.58 -2.79
C GLU A 121 -4.05 20.82 -3.53
N ILE A 122 -3.80 19.55 -3.20
CA ILE A 122 -2.75 18.74 -3.83
C ILE A 122 -3.33 17.89 -4.97
N ILE A 123 -4.40 17.16 -4.66
CA ILE A 123 -5.15 16.34 -5.60
C ILE A 123 -6.62 16.77 -5.51
N PRO A 124 -7.11 17.65 -6.39
CA PRO A 124 -8.48 18.15 -6.29
C PRO A 124 -9.54 17.05 -6.45
N ASP A 125 -9.23 16.04 -7.28
CA ASP A 125 -10.20 15.08 -7.78
C ASP A 125 -10.22 13.75 -6.99
N PHE A 126 -9.58 13.66 -5.82
CA PHE A 126 -9.72 12.45 -4.99
C PHE A 126 -11.14 12.37 -4.39
N THR A 127 -11.64 11.15 -4.22
CA THR A 127 -12.87 10.90 -3.47
C THR A 127 -12.55 10.24 -2.13
N LEU A 128 -13.37 10.53 -1.13
CA LEU A 128 -13.27 9.97 0.21
C LEU A 128 -14.63 9.41 0.63
N GLU A 129 -14.65 8.14 0.97
CA GLU A 129 -15.81 7.41 1.46
C GLU A 129 -15.53 6.80 2.83
N TYR A 130 -16.55 6.84 3.69
CA TYR A 130 -16.57 6.08 4.95
C TYR A 130 -17.65 5.01 4.85
N LYS A 131 -17.28 3.75 5.13
CA LYS A 131 -18.22 2.61 5.11
C LYS A 131 -18.23 1.90 6.46
N VAL A 132 -19.41 1.69 7.02
CA VAL A 132 -19.58 0.90 8.23
C VAL A 132 -19.44 -0.60 7.86
N PRO A 133 -18.49 -1.35 8.46
CA PRO A 133 -18.38 -2.79 8.21
C PRO A 133 -19.64 -3.55 8.63
N GLU A 134 -19.98 -4.60 7.88
CA GLU A 134 -21.17 -5.44 8.11
C GLU A 134 -21.15 -6.17 9.46
N LYS A 135 -19.95 -6.52 9.94
CA LYS A 135 -19.74 -7.15 11.24
C LYS A 135 -18.75 -6.33 12.03
N GLN A 136 -19.15 -5.93 13.24
CA GLN A 136 -18.30 -5.21 14.17
C GLN A 136 -18.24 -5.91 15.51
N SER A 137 -17.04 -5.95 16.09
CA SER A 137 -16.80 -6.38 17.45
C SER A 137 -16.04 -5.26 18.16
N GLY A 138 -16.45 -4.93 19.38
CA GLY A 138 -15.82 -3.87 20.17
C GLY A 138 -16.32 -2.47 19.82
N LYS A 139 -15.40 -1.50 19.76
CA LYS A 139 -15.72 -0.08 19.54
C LYS A 139 -16.19 0.13 18.09
N PRO A 140 -17.18 1.02 17.84
CA PRO A 140 -17.59 1.36 16.48
C PRO A 140 -16.42 1.92 15.67
N TYR A 141 -16.26 1.42 14.44
CA TYR A 141 -15.27 1.90 13.49
C TYR A 141 -15.85 1.90 12.07
N GLU A 142 -15.18 2.61 11.16
CA GLU A 142 -15.50 2.66 9.74
C GLU A 142 -14.29 2.26 8.90
N HIS A 143 -14.55 1.82 7.67
CA HIS A 143 -13.54 1.75 6.62
C HIS A 143 -13.43 3.11 5.97
N GLU A 144 -12.25 3.71 6.03
CA GLU A 144 -11.89 4.91 5.27
C GLU A 144 -11.30 4.49 3.92
N ILE A 145 -11.88 4.99 2.83
CA ILE A 145 -11.50 4.65 1.46
C ILE A 145 -11.27 5.94 0.70
N ILE A 146 -10.03 6.20 0.29
CA ILE A 146 -9.65 7.34 -0.54
C ILE A 146 -9.32 6.81 -1.93
N ARG A 147 -10.02 7.30 -2.96
CA ARG A 147 -9.74 6.96 -4.36
C ARG A 147 -9.08 8.14 -5.05
N ILE A 148 -7.98 7.88 -5.73
CA ILE A 148 -7.16 8.88 -6.44
C ILE A 148 -7.12 8.46 -7.90
N PRO A 149 -7.63 9.27 -8.85
CA PRO A 149 -7.55 8.96 -10.28
C PRO A 149 -6.11 8.70 -10.70
N LYS A 150 -5.83 7.72 -11.56
CA LYS A 150 -4.45 7.44 -12.00
C LYS A 150 -3.85 8.53 -12.87
N ASP A 151 -4.70 9.32 -13.52
CA ASP A 151 -4.36 10.48 -14.34
C ASP A 151 -4.34 11.80 -13.53
N PHE A 152 -4.31 11.71 -12.20
CA PHE A 152 -4.30 12.86 -11.31
C PHE A 152 -3.24 13.90 -11.70
N LYS A 153 -3.68 15.15 -11.77
CA LYS A 153 -2.81 16.31 -11.98
C LYS A 153 -2.46 16.89 -10.63
N HIS A 154 -1.18 17.21 -10.44
CA HIS A 154 -0.72 17.94 -9.27
C HIS A 154 -1.18 19.38 -9.40
N ALA A 155 -1.92 19.86 -8.41
CA ALA A 155 -1.96 21.29 -8.16
C ALA A 155 -0.61 21.69 -7.54
N ILE A 156 -0.02 22.76 -8.09
CA ILE A 156 1.36 23.19 -7.89
C ILE A 156 1.61 23.62 -6.45
#